data_AF-A0A1A8KNQ1-F1
#
_entry.id   AF-A0A1A8KNQ1-F1
#
_cell.length_a   1.000
_cell.length_b   1.000
_cell.length_c   1.000
_cell.angle_alpha   90.00
_cell.angle_beta   90.00
_cell.angle_gamma   90.00
#
_symmetry.space_group_name_H-M   'P 1'
#
loop_
_entity.id
_entity.type
_entity.pdbx_description
1 polymer ?
#
loop_
_entity_poly.entity_id
_entity_poly.type
_entity_poly.pdbx_seq_one_letter_code
_entity_poly.pdbx_strand_id
1 'polypeptide(L)'
;KGQQSLRSPALGNQNSESETSLDGDDDTLSSLEEKDLENVTGPVSLSTSAQLVAPAVVVKGTLSISASELFFEVDEDDPAFRAIDPKILAYTEGLHGKWLFTEIRAIFSRRYLLQNTALEVFMANRTAVMFNFPDAAVVKKVVHSLPRVGVGTNYGPPQTRRISLATPKQLFKASNMTQRWQRREISNFEYLMFLNTISGRTFNDLNQYPVFPWIITNYDSAELDLTLPSNFRDLSKPIGALNPKRAAFFSDRYESWEDDQVPKFHYGTHYSTSSFTLMWLLRIEPFTTFFLNFQGGKFDHADRTFSSLSRAWRNCQRDTSDVKELIPEFF
;
A
#
# COMPACT_ATOMS: atom_id res chain seq x y z
N LYS A 1 -29.06 -52.49 -17.25
CA LYS A 1 -29.09 -51.43 -18.29
C LYS A 1 -29.44 -50.13 -17.58
N GLY A 2 -28.60 -49.14 -17.32
CA GLY A 2 -27.19 -48.87 -17.54
C GLY A 2 -27.03 -47.43 -17.03
N GLN A 3 -26.29 -47.24 -15.93
CA GLN A 3 -25.92 -45.91 -15.45
C GLN A 3 -25.05 -45.23 -16.51
N GLN A 4 -25.33 -43.97 -16.83
CA GLN A 4 -24.36 -43.11 -17.48
C GLN A 4 -24.13 -41.86 -16.62
N SER A 5 -22.95 -41.89 -15.99
CA SER A 5 -22.25 -40.76 -15.40
C SER A 5 -21.74 -39.87 -16.53
N LEU A 6 -22.12 -38.59 -16.53
CA LEU A 6 -21.43 -37.55 -17.28
C LEU A 6 -20.75 -36.62 -16.27
N ARG A 7 -19.47 -36.92 -16.02
CA ARG A 7 -18.50 -35.97 -15.48
C ARG A 7 -18.09 -35.03 -16.60
N SER A 8 -18.18 -33.73 -16.36
CA SER A 8 -17.51 -32.68 -17.13
C SER A 8 -16.84 -31.69 -16.17
N PRO A 9 -15.72 -31.07 -16.55
CA PRO A 9 -14.55 -30.95 -15.70
C PRO A 9 -14.49 -29.66 -14.88
N ALA A 10 -13.74 -29.74 -13.78
CA ALA A 10 -13.26 -28.59 -13.02
C ALA A 10 -12.42 -27.67 -13.93
N LEU A 11 -12.90 -26.46 -14.15
CA LEU A 11 -12.10 -25.36 -14.69
C LEU A 11 -11.11 -24.92 -13.61
N GLY A 12 -9.92 -25.52 -13.65
CA GLY A 12 -8.77 -25.04 -12.89
C GLY A 12 -8.33 -23.69 -13.46
N ASN A 13 -8.54 -22.62 -12.71
CA ASN A 13 -7.93 -21.33 -12.99
C ASN A 13 -6.44 -21.44 -12.65
N GLN A 14 -5.62 -21.77 -13.65
CA GLN A 14 -4.17 -21.71 -13.56
C GLN A 14 -3.75 -20.24 -13.62
N ASN A 15 -3.66 -19.57 -12.46
CA ASN A 15 -2.70 -18.50 -12.30
C ASN A 15 -1.33 -19.16 -12.15
N SER A 16 -0.59 -19.24 -13.25
CA SER A 16 0.82 -19.62 -13.24
C SER A 16 1.67 -18.50 -12.64
N GLU A 17 1.60 -18.33 -11.32
CA GLU A 17 2.73 -17.74 -10.59
C GLU A 17 3.85 -18.77 -10.65
N SER A 18 4.85 -18.50 -11.50
CA SER A 18 6.09 -19.26 -11.51
C SER A 18 6.74 -19.17 -10.12
N GLU A 19 6.81 -20.30 -9.42
CA GLU A 19 7.61 -20.45 -8.21
C GLU A 19 9.10 -20.32 -8.56
N THR A 20 9.58 -19.08 -8.64
CA THR A 20 11.02 -18.80 -8.64
C THR A 20 11.51 -18.90 -7.20
N SER A 21 12.13 -20.03 -6.89
CA SER A 21 12.88 -20.25 -5.65
C SER A 21 14.00 -19.20 -5.52
N LEU A 22 14.25 -18.71 -4.30
CA LEU A 22 15.33 -17.75 -4.01
C LEU A 22 16.74 -18.35 -4.09
N ASP A 23 16.84 -19.65 -4.39
CA ASP A 23 18.05 -20.49 -4.28
C ASP A 23 18.64 -20.93 -5.63
N GLY A 24 18.30 -20.27 -6.75
CA GLY A 24 18.89 -20.58 -8.07
C GLY A 24 19.87 -19.52 -8.55
N ASP A 25 21.11 -19.92 -8.78
CA ASP A 25 22.24 -19.28 -9.48
C ASP A 25 21.89 -18.16 -10.50
N ASP A 26 21.67 -16.93 -10.01
CA ASP A 26 21.65 -15.70 -10.84
C ASP A 26 22.81 -14.75 -10.50
N ASP A 27 23.75 -15.19 -9.63
CA ASP A 27 24.97 -14.42 -9.36
C ASP A 27 25.93 -14.43 -10.56
N THR A 28 25.79 -15.37 -11.50
CA THR A 28 26.61 -15.42 -12.73
C THR A 28 26.16 -14.41 -13.80
N LEU A 29 24.86 -14.12 -13.91
CA LEU A 29 24.35 -13.04 -14.76
C LEU A 29 24.60 -11.66 -14.14
N SER A 30 24.63 -11.56 -12.81
CA SER A 30 25.02 -10.33 -12.10
C SER A 30 26.43 -9.87 -12.48
N SER A 31 27.39 -10.79 -12.65
CA SER A 31 28.78 -10.45 -12.97
C SER A 31 29.01 -9.92 -14.39
N LEU A 32 28.11 -10.27 -15.33
CA LEU A 32 28.18 -9.83 -16.73
C LEU A 32 27.47 -8.49 -16.92
N GLU A 33 26.35 -8.24 -16.23
CA GLU A 33 25.69 -6.93 -16.20
C GLU A 33 26.44 -5.90 -15.31
N GLU A 34 27.13 -6.34 -14.25
CA GLU A 34 27.96 -5.47 -13.39
C GLU A 34 29.15 -4.86 -14.15
N LYS A 35 29.73 -5.59 -15.12
CA LYS A 35 30.84 -5.08 -15.96
C LYS A 35 30.43 -3.93 -16.90
N ASP A 36 29.17 -3.91 -17.34
CA ASP A 36 28.67 -2.84 -18.21
C ASP A 36 28.24 -1.59 -17.41
N LEU A 37 28.01 -1.73 -16.10
CA LEU A 37 27.66 -0.62 -15.20
C LEU A 37 28.89 0.11 -14.60
N GLU A 38 30.07 -0.51 -14.58
CA GLU A 38 31.31 0.10 -14.08
C GLU A 38 31.89 1.21 -14.98
N ASN A 39 31.35 1.40 -16.20
CA ASN A 39 31.88 2.36 -17.18
C ASN A 39 31.03 3.63 -17.38
N VAL A 40 30.10 3.95 -16.48
CA VAL A 40 29.25 5.14 -16.64
C VAL A 40 29.88 6.37 -15.98
N THR A 41 30.92 6.91 -16.61
CA THR A 41 31.46 8.24 -16.27
C THR A 41 30.67 9.34 -16.98
N GLY A 42 29.61 9.81 -16.32
CA GLY A 42 28.86 11.03 -16.63
C GLY A 42 28.17 11.56 -15.35
N PRO A 43 27.76 12.84 -15.27
CA PRO A 43 27.11 13.37 -14.07
C PRO A 43 25.75 12.72 -13.76
N VAL A 44 25.09 12.11 -14.75
CA VAL A 44 23.85 11.34 -14.63
C VAL A 44 24.05 9.99 -15.31
N SER A 45 23.89 8.90 -14.57
CA SER A 45 24.05 7.51 -15.03
C SER A 45 22.75 6.90 -15.54
N LEU A 46 21.59 7.35 -15.08
CA LEU A 46 20.28 6.95 -15.58
C LEU A 46 19.32 8.14 -15.54
N SER A 47 18.53 8.31 -16.59
CA SER A 47 17.42 9.27 -16.62
C SER A 47 16.19 8.60 -17.23
N THR A 48 15.03 8.79 -16.62
CA THR A 48 13.78 8.17 -17.07
C THR A 48 12.57 9.01 -16.68
N SER A 49 11.49 8.91 -17.48
CA SER A 49 10.21 9.50 -17.09
C SER A 49 9.66 8.75 -15.88
N ALA A 50 9.16 9.52 -14.91
CA ALA A 50 8.55 8.98 -13.71
C ALA A 50 7.39 9.87 -13.26
N GLN A 51 6.61 9.36 -12.33
CA GLN A 51 5.60 10.12 -11.62
C GLN A 51 5.96 10.13 -10.14
N LEU A 52 6.03 11.32 -9.54
CA LEU A 52 6.10 11.45 -8.09
C LEU A 52 4.70 11.18 -7.52
N VAL A 53 4.59 10.16 -6.68
CA VAL A 53 3.35 9.78 -6.00
C VAL A 53 3.41 10.34 -4.58
N ALA A 54 2.58 11.34 -4.31
CA ALA A 54 2.45 12.01 -3.01
C ALA A 54 0.99 11.92 -2.52
N PRO A 55 0.73 12.14 -1.21
CA PRO A 55 -0.57 11.82 -0.61
C PRO A 55 -1.80 12.39 -1.34
N ALA A 56 -1.72 13.62 -1.86
CA ALA A 56 -2.85 14.28 -2.51
C ALA A 56 -2.74 14.37 -4.04
N VAL A 57 -1.56 14.19 -4.61
CA VAL A 57 -1.28 14.44 -6.02
C VAL A 57 -0.27 13.47 -6.60
N VAL A 58 -0.41 13.24 -7.89
CA VAL A 58 0.57 12.50 -8.68
C VAL A 58 0.99 13.38 -9.84
N VAL A 59 2.27 13.73 -9.89
CA VAL A 59 2.82 14.67 -10.88
C VAL A 59 3.86 13.98 -11.76
N LYS A 60 3.87 14.31 -13.04
CA LYS A 60 4.86 13.76 -13.98
C LYS A 60 6.15 14.56 -13.90
N GLY A 61 7.25 13.89 -14.22
CA GLY A 61 8.55 14.53 -14.28
C GLY A 61 9.62 13.57 -14.77
N THR A 62 10.86 13.97 -14.54
CA THR A 62 12.04 13.18 -14.88
C THR A 62 12.78 12.79 -13.63
N LEU A 63 12.97 11.48 -13.44
CA LEU A 63 13.84 10.94 -12.41
C LEU A 63 15.24 10.76 -13.00
N SER A 64 16.25 11.28 -12.32
CA SER A 64 17.65 11.17 -12.71
C SER A 64 18.50 10.65 -11.56
N ILE A 65 19.41 9.74 -11.90
CA ILE A 65 20.32 9.10 -10.96
C ILE A 65 21.75 9.42 -11.40
N SER A 66 22.59 9.83 -10.46
CA SER A 66 24.03 10.05 -10.64
C SER A 66 24.85 8.97 -9.95
N ALA A 67 26.16 9.18 -9.80
CA ALA A 67 27.02 8.29 -9.02
C ALA A 67 26.76 8.34 -7.50
N SER A 68 26.15 9.41 -6.97
CA SER A 68 26.05 9.64 -5.52
C SER A 68 24.66 10.04 -5.02
N GLU A 69 23.72 10.30 -5.92
CA GLU A 69 22.41 10.84 -5.57
C GLU A 69 21.36 10.57 -6.62
N LEU A 70 20.12 10.57 -6.15
CA LEU A 70 18.89 10.54 -6.92
C LEU A 70 18.22 11.92 -6.86
N PHE A 71 17.66 12.39 -7.96
CA PHE A 71 16.85 13.61 -7.96
C PHE A 71 15.66 13.49 -8.93
N PHE A 72 14.62 14.26 -8.65
CA PHE A 72 13.40 14.33 -9.45
C PHE A 72 13.08 15.78 -9.75
N GLU A 73 12.77 16.06 -11.01
CA GLU A 73 12.30 17.37 -11.47
C GLU A 73 10.90 17.20 -12.07
N VAL A 74 9.92 17.89 -11.49
CA VAL A 74 8.55 17.92 -12.00
C VAL A 74 8.49 18.64 -13.36
N ASP A 75 7.62 18.16 -14.23
CA ASP A 75 7.29 18.84 -15.48
C ASP A 75 6.29 19.97 -15.22
N GLU A 76 6.80 21.20 -15.01
CA GLU A 76 5.97 22.39 -14.78
C GLU A 76 5.17 22.84 -16.01
N ASP A 77 5.54 22.33 -17.19
CA ASP A 77 4.85 22.60 -18.44
C ASP A 77 3.67 21.65 -18.68
N ASP A 78 3.58 20.53 -17.94
CA ASP A 78 2.45 19.60 -18.03
C ASP A 78 1.14 20.33 -17.63
N PRO A 79 0.12 20.35 -18.51
CA PRO A 79 -1.16 20.99 -18.23
C PRO A 79 -1.84 20.48 -16.95
N ALA A 80 -1.65 19.19 -16.61
CA ALA A 80 -2.19 18.60 -15.40
C ALA A 80 -1.50 19.16 -14.16
N PHE A 81 -0.19 19.45 -14.20
CA PHE A 81 0.53 20.08 -13.09
C PHE A 81 0.01 21.51 -12.85
N ARG A 82 -0.13 22.30 -13.92
CA ARG A 82 -0.62 23.69 -13.85
C ARG A 82 -2.06 23.81 -13.35
N ALA A 83 -2.85 22.75 -13.43
CA ALA A 83 -4.21 22.69 -12.93
C ALA A 83 -4.30 22.37 -11.43
N ILE A 84 -3.21 21.95 -10.78
CA ILE A 84 -3.20 21.60 -9.36
C ILE A 84 -3.29 22.88 -8.52
N ASP A 85 -4.13 22.83 -7.47
CA ASP A 85 -4.23 23.92 -6.50
C ASP A 85 -2.88 24.15 -5.79
N PRO A 86 -2.32 25.38 -5.82
CA PRO A 86 -1.05 25.70 -5.16
C PRO A 86 -1.02 25.36 -3.67
N LYS A 87 -2.17 25.35 -2.96
CA LYS A 87 -2.25 24.94 -1.55
C LYS A 87 -1.91 23.47 -1.35
N ILE A 88 -2.18 22.63 -2.35
CA ILE A 88 -1.81 21.21 -2.32
C ILE A 88 -0.31 21.09 -2.59
N LEU A 89 0.20 21.78 -3.61
CA LEU A 89 1.62 21.78 -3.96
C LEU A 89 2.51 22.27 -2.80
N ALA A 90 2.02 23.20 -1.98
CA ALA A 90 2.74 23.68 -0.79
C ALA A 90 3.04 22.58 0.25
N TYR A 91 2.26 21.50 0.28
CA TYR A 91 2.48 20.32 1.14
C TYR A 91 3.10 19.14 0.39
N THR A 92 3.39 19.28 -0.91
CA THR A 92 4.00 18.22 -1.71
C THR A 92 5.52 18.32 -1.64
N GLU A 93 6.13 17.43 -0.86
CA GLU A 93 7.59 17.29 -0.85
C GLU A 93 8.09 16.56 -2.10
N GLY A 94 9.28 16.94 -2.58
CA GLY A 94 9.97 16.22 -3.65
C GLY A 94 9.69 16.66 -5.09
N LEU A 95 8.94 17.75 -5.31
CA LEU A 95 8.71 18.33 -6.65
C LEU A 95 10.02 18.63 -7.41
N HIS A 96 11.02 19.11 -6.67
CA HIS A 96 12.41 19.31 -7.12
C HIS A 96 13.36 18.64 -6.11
N GLY A 97 13.08 17.38 -5.80
CA GLY A 97 13.70 16.66 -4.70
C GLY A 97 15.09 16.13 -5.04
N LYS A 98 15.97 16.11 -4.05
CA LYS A 98 17.32 15.54 -4.13
C LYS A 98 17.58 14.65 -2.92
N TRP A 99 18.01 13.42 -3.17
CA TRP A 99 18.26 12.39 -2.15
C TRP A 99 19.64 11.78 -2.33
N LEU A 100 20.52 12.02 -1.36
CA LEU A 100 21.86 11.46 -1.33
C LEU A 100 21.81 9.94 -1.07
N PHE A 101 22.64 9.18 -1.79
CA PHE A 101 22.74 7.73 -1.61
C PHE A 101 23.15 7.34 -0.19
N THR A 102 23.99 8.14 0.45
CA THR A 102 24.43 7.93 1.84
C THR A 102 23.29 7.98 2.85
N GLU A 103 22.15 8.59 2.49
CA GLU A 103 20.98 8.73 3.34
C GLU A 103 19.89 7.70 3.05
N ILE A 104 20.01 6.93 1.97
CA ILE A 104 19.04 5.87 1.64
C ILE A 104 19.24 4.69 2.61
N ARG A 105 18.13 4.18 3.17
CA ARG A 105 18.13 3.08 4.16
C ARG A 105 17.36 1.85 3.72
N ALA A 106 16.33 2.02 2.89
CA ALA A 106 15.60 0.91 2.30
C ALA A 106 14.96 1.32 0.97
N ILE A 107 14.84 0.35 0.08
CA ILE A 107 14.22 0.49 -1.24
C ILE A 107 13.24 -0.67 -1.39
N PHE A 108 12.00 -0.36 -1.74
CA PHE A 108 10.97 -1.38 -1.96
C PHE A 108 10.33 -1.23 -3.33
N SER A 109 10.17 -2.34 -4.03
CA SER A 109 9.19 -2.46 -5.11
C SER A 109 7.78 -2.20 -4.57
N ARG A 110 7.00 -1.44 -5.34
CA ARG A 110 5.62 -1.07 -5.03
C ARG A 110 4.72 -1.30 -6.23
N ARG A 111 3.42 -1.33 -5.94
CA ARG A 111 2.39 -1.22 -6.96
C ARG A 111 1.83 0.19 -6.98
N TYR A 112 1.43 0.66 -8.14
CA TYR A 112 0.62 1.86 -8.31
C TYR A 112 -0.55 1.51 -9.24
N LEU A 113 -1.78 1.81 -8.84
CA LEU A 113 -2.99 1.36 -9.53
C LEU A 113 -2.98 -0.14 -9.85
N LEU A 114 -2.52 -0.94 -8.88
CA LEU A 114 -2.32 -2.39 -8.96
C LEU A 114 -1.24 -2.87 -9.95
N GLN A 115 -0.56 -1.97 -10.66
CA GLN A 115 0.54 -2.29 -11.58
C GLN A 115 1.86 -2.35 -10.82
N ASN A 116 2.70 -3.38 -11.04
CA ASN A 116 4.01 -3.53 -10.40
C ASN A 116 5.08 -2.67 -11.08
N THR A 117 4.86 -1.36 -11.08
CA THR A 117 5.64 -0.36 -11.81
C THR A 117 6.12 0.78 -10.92
N ALA A 118 6.05 0.63 -9.60
CA ALA A 118 6.42 1.66 -8.65
C ALA A 118 7.57 1.25 -7.73
N LEU A 119 8.20 2.25 -7.12
CA LEU A 119 9.29 2.10 -6.17
C LEU A 119 9.11 3.11 -5.03
N GLU A 120 9.47 2.71 -3.81
CA GLU A 120 9.52 3.61 -2.66
C GLU A 120 10.89 3.55 -1.98
N VAL A 121 11.44 4.74 -1.71
CA VAL A 121 12.76 4.93 -1.13
C VAL A 121 12.63 5.55 0.25
N PHE A 122 13.20 4.90 1.27
CA PHE A 122 13.17 5.35 2.67
C PHE A 122 14.53 5.92 3.06
N MET A 123 14.49 7.06 3.73
CA MET A 123 15.66 7.86 4.09
C MET A 123 16.01 7.71 5.58
N ALA A 124 17.22 8.12 5.97
CA ALA A 124 17.72 8.04 7.35
C ALA A 124 16.91 8.88 8.35
N ASN A 125 16.36 10.01 7.91
CA ASN A 125 15.47 10.87 8.68
C ASN A 125 14.03 10.33 8.78
N ARG A 126 13.79 9.09 8.33
CA ARG A 126 12.49 8.39 8.31
C ARG A 126 11.45 8.97 7.35
N THR A 127 11.81 9.90 6.47
CA THR A 127 10.95 10.25 5.34
C THR A 127 11.04 9.19 4.26
N ALA A 128 10.04 9.17 3.37
CA ALA A 128 10.02 8.28 2.22
C ALA A 128 9.45 9.00 1.00
N VAL A 129 9.98 8.68 -0.18
CA VAL A 129 9.48 9.18 -1.46
C VAL A 129 9.09 8.01 -2.35
N MET A 130 7.95 8.13 -3.03
CA MET A 130 7.42 7.10 -3.92
C MET A 130 7.38 7.60 -5.36
N PHE A 131 7.82 6.74 -6.28
CA PHE A 131 7.78 6.99 -7.72
C PHE A 131 7.05 5.87 -8.44
N ASN A 132 6.25 6.23 -9.45
CA ASN A 132 5.73 5.29 -10.45
C ASN A 132 6.47 5.46 -11.79
N PHE A 133 6.65 4.36 -12.51
CA PHE A 133 7.38 4.29 -13.77
C PHE A 133 6.50 3.73 -14.89
N PRO A 134 6.91 3.85 -16.17
CA PRO A 134 6.15 3.33 -17.31
C PRO A 134 5.93 1.80 -17.26
N ASP A 135 6.94 1.05 -16.78
CA ASP A 135 6.89 -0.41 -16.73
C ASP A 135 7.84 -1.00 -15.67
N ALA A 136 7.69 -2.30 -15.42
CA ALA A 136 8.48 -3.04 -14.44
C ALA A 136 9.97 -3.19 -14.85
N ALA A 137 10.30 -3.12 -16.14
CA ALA A 137 11.68 -3.20 -16.60
C ALA A 137 12.44 -1.90 -16.24
N VAL A 138 11.78 -0.75 -16.32
CA VAL A 138 12.31 0.52 -15.81
C VAL A 138 12.55 0.45 -14.30
N VAL A 139 11.60 -0.08 -13.52
CA VAL A 139 11.81 -0.30 -12.07
C VAL A 139 13.07 -1.12 -11.81
N LYS A 140 13.26 -2.23 -12.56
CA LYS A 140 14.48 -3.04 -12.46
C LYS A 140 15.73 -2.19 -12.73
N LYS A 141 15.80 -1.46 -13.84
CA LYS A 141 16.94 -0.59 -14.18
C LYS A 141 17.24 0.47 -13.12
N VAL A 142 16.20 1.12 -12.59
CA VAL A 142 16.30 2.10 -11.51
C VAL A 142 16.92 1.47 -10.26
N VAL A 143 16.42 0.32 -9.81
CA VAL A 143 16.99 -0.38 -8.63
C VAL A 143 18.45 -0.79 -8.85
N HIS A 144 18.84 -1.17 -10.08
CA HIS A 144 20.24 -1.50 -10.40
C HIS A 144 21.17 -0.29 -10.30
N SER A 145 20.64 0.91 -10.53
CA SER A 145 21.37 2.18 -10.42
C SER A 145 21.39 2.75 -8.98
N LEU A 146 20.62 2.18 -8.05
CA LEU A 146 20.54 2.63 -6.66
C LEU A 146 21.48 1.82 -5.72
N PRO A 147 21.74 2.35 -4.49
CA PRO A 147 22.52 1.65 -3.48
C PRO A 147 21.95 0.28 -3.09
N ARG A 148 22.84 -0.67 -2.76
CA ARG A 148 22.49 -2.04 -2.33
C ARG A 148 21.99 -2.08 -0.88
N VAL A 149 20.86 -1.45 -0.60
CA VAL A 149 20.30 -1.38 0.77
C VAL A 149 19.21 -2.42 1.06
N GLY A 150 18.68 -3.08 0.03
CA GLY A 150 17.55 -3.99 0.18
C GLY A 150 16.33 -3.30 0.78
N VAL A 151 15.55 -4.05 1.56
CA VAL A 151 14.40 -3.55 2.32
C VAL A 151 14.79 -3.04 3.72
N GLY A 152 16.05 -2.66 3.91
CA GLY A 152 16.62 -2.25 5.19
C GLY A 152 17.01 -3.42 6.10
N THR A 153 17.52 -3.09 7.29
CA THR A 153 18.10 -4.06 8.23
C THR A 153 17.09 -4.69 9.19
N ASN A 154 15.92 -4.08 9.35
CA ASN A 154 15.03 -4.37 10.46
C ASN A 154 14.13 -5.61 10.24
N TYR A 155 14.03 -6.09 9.01
CA TYR A 155 13.09 -7.16 8.65
C TYR A 155 13.73 -8.56 8.53
N GLY A 156 15.06 -8.65 8.52
CA GLY A 156 15.78 -9.93 8.47
C GLY A 156 16.38 -10.32 7.11
N PRO A 157 15.74 -10.05 5.93
CA PRO A 157 16.34 -10.36 4.64
C PRO A 157 17.68 -9.62 4.41
N PRO A 158 18.58 -10.19 3.58
CA PRO A 158 19.85 -9.55 3.27
C PRO A 158 19.66 -8.26 2.46
N GLN A 159 20.58 -7.32 2.60
CA GLN A 159 20.54 -6.02 1.92
C GLN A 159 21.02 -6.14 0.46
N THR A 160 20.17 -6.66 -0.42
CA THR A 160 20.47 -6.83 -1.84
C THR A 160 19.43 -6.16 -2.73
N ARG A 161 19.83 -5.82 -3.96
CA ARG A 161 18.91 -5.30 -4.98
C ARG A 161 17.81 -6.30 -5.33
N ARG A 162 18.14 -7.60 -5.33
CA ARG A 162 17.18 -8.70 -5.49
C ARG A 162 16.08 -8.65 -4.42
N ILE A 163 16.43 -8.38 -3.17
CA ILE A 163 15.46 -8.23 -2.08
C ILE A 163 14.61 -6.95 -2.24
N SER A 164 15.16 -5.88 -2.81
CA SER A 164 14.37 -4.67 -3.12
C SER A 164 13.29 -4.93 -4.18
N LEU A 165 13.54 -5.89 -5.08
CA LEU A 165 12.63 -6.33 -6.15
C LEU A 165 11.76 -7.54 -5.77
N ALA A 166 11.91 -8.07 -4.56
CA ALA A 166 11.19 -9.26 -4.13
C ALA A 166 9.69 -9.00 -3.99
N THR A 167 8.88 -9.99 -4.33
CA THR A 167 7.42 -9.93 -4.16
C THR A 167 7.04 -9.90 -2.68
N PRO A 168 5.85 -9.39 -2.30
CA PRO A 168 5.37 -9.43 -0.91
C PRO A 168 5.44 -10.83 -0.28
N LYS A 169 5.10 -11.88 -1.04
CA LYS A 169 5.14 -13.27 -0.59
C LYS A 169 6.57 -13.73 -0.29
N GLN A 170 7.53 -13.36 -1.14
CA GLN A 170 8.94 -13.66 -0.93
C GLN A 170 9.49 -12.93 0.30
N LEU A 171 9.18 -11.64 0.47
CA LEU A 171 9.58 -10.85 1.64
C LEU A 171 9.01 -11.42 2.94
N PHE A 172 7.73 -11.81 2.94
CA PHE A 172 7.10 -12.44 4.09
C PHE A 172 7.79 -13.76 4.47
N LYS A 173 8.06 -14.63 3.49
CA LYS A 173 8.70 -15.93 3.70
C LYS A 173 10.15 -15.82 4.19
N ALA A 174 10.90 -14.84 3.68
CA ALA A 174 12.31 -14.63 4.02
C ALA A 174 12.53 -13.83 5.32
N SER A 175 11.51 -13.13 5.80
CA SER A 175 11.58 -12.32 7.01
C SER A 175 11.55 -13.16 8.28
N ASN A 176 12.23 -12.67 9.33
CA ASN A 176 12.16 -13.26 10.67
C ASN A 176 11.12 -12.57 11.58
N MET A 177 10.39 -11.58 11.07
CA MET A 177 9.47 -10.75 11.87
C MET A 177 8.32 -11.56 12.48
N THR A 178 7.84 -12.59 11.80
CA THR A 178 6.78 -13.48 12.32
C THR A 178 7.23 -14.20 13.58
N GLN A 179 8.46 -14.74 13.58
CA GLN A 179 9.02 -15.43 14.74
C GLN A 179 9.28 -14.44 15.89
N ARG A 180 9.79 -13.24 15.58
CA ARG A 180 9.99 -12.17 16.57
C ARG A 180 8.68 -11.76 17.23
N TRP A 181 7.60 -11.63 16.44
CA TRP A 181 6.26 -11.33 16.95
C TRP A 181 5.73 -12.46 17.85
N GLN A 182 5.84 -13.72 17.44
CA GLN A 182 5.42 -14.87 18.25
C GLN A 182 6.19 -14.97 19.58
N ARG A 183 7.47 -14.57 19.59
CA ARG A 183 8.31 -14.48 20.79
C ARG A 183 8.09 -13.20 21.60
N ARG A 184 7.19 -12.31 21.16
CA ARG A 184 6.89 -11.00 21.76
C ARG A 184 8.09 -10.05 21.81
N GLU A 185 9.06 -10.23 20.90
CA GLU A 185 10.17 -9.30 20.69
C GLU A 185 9.72 -8.03 19.95
N ILE A 186 8.58 -8.10 19.25
CA ILE A 186 7.87 -6.98 18.64
C ILE A 186 6.38 -7.09 18.99
N SER A 187 5.72 -5.94 19.11
CA SER A 187 4.31 -5.81 19.43
C SER A 187 3.39 -6.17 18.26
N ASN A 188 2.08 -6.29 18.54
CA ASN A 188 1.06 -6.44 17.49
C ASN A 188 1.06 -5.24 16.53
N PHE A 189 1.24 -4.02 17.05
CA PHE A 189 1.28 -2.81 16.24
C PHE A 189 2.45 -2.84 15.25
N GLU A 190 3.66 -3.13 15.74
CA GLU A 190 4.86 -3.23 14.90
C GLU A 190 4.74 -4.34 13.86
N TYR A 191 4.17 -5.49 14.23
CA TYR A 191 3.96 -6.58 13.29
C TYR A 191 2.90 -6.23 12.23
N LEU A 192 1.80 -5.57 12.59
CA LEU A 192 0.81 -5.07 11.63
C LEU A 192 1.41 -4.01 10.70
N MET A 193 2.25 -3.11 11.22
CA MET A 193 2.98 -2.15 10.37
C MET A 193 3.90 -2.87 9.39
N PHE A 194 4.65 -3.88 9.84
CA PHE A 194 5.48 -4.72 8.98
C PHE A 194 4.67 -5.38 7.86
N LEU A 195 3.53 -6.02 8.19
CA LEU A 195 2.66 -6.66 7.20
C LEU A 195 2.11 -5.66 6.18
N ASN A 196 1.71 -4.46 6.63
CA ASN A 196 1.29 -3.37 5.76
C ASN A 196 2.43 -2.96 4.82
N THR A 197 3.64 -2.70 5.35
CA THR A 197 4.79 -2.26 4.54
C THR A 197 5.19 -3.30 3.48
N ILE A 198 5.32 -4.58 3.82
CA ILE A 198 5.72 -5.61 2.85
C ILE A 198 4.62 -5.94 1.83
N SER A 199 3.34 -5.71 2.19
CA SER A 199 2.23 -5.84 1.25
C SER A 199 2.12 -4.64 0.29
N GLY A 200 3.00 -3.65 0.41
CA GLY A 200 3.09 -2.49 -0.47
C GLY A 200 2.24 -1.30 -0.03
N ARG A 201 1.70 -1.32 1.20
CA ARG A 201 0.97 -0.20 1.77
C ARG A 201 1.93 0.92 2.17
N THR A 202 1.52 2.16 1.99
CA THR A 202 2.35 3.34 2.19
C THR A 202 1.52 4.57 2.56
N PHE A 203 2.16 5.53 3.23
CA PHE A 203 1.60 6.85 3.50
C PHE A 203 1.64 7.79 2.28
N ASN A 204 2.47 7.50 1.28
CA ASN A 204 2.63 8.32 0.07
C ASN A 204 1.47 8.18 -0.94
N ASP A 205 0.77 7.04 -0.94
CA ASP A 205 -0.43 6.81 -1.75
C ASP A 205 -1.62 6.50 -0.83
N LEU A 206 -2.52 7.46 -0.66
CA LEU A 206 -3.69 7.31 0.22
C LEU A 206 -4.67 6.22 -0.26
N ASN A 207 -4.61 5.80 -1.53
CA ASN A 207 -5.41 4.67 -2.00
C ASN A 207 -4.85 3.32 -1.52
N GLN A 208 -3.60 3.30 -1.06
CA GLN A 208 -2.88 2.15 -0.52
C GLN A 208 -2.45 2.37 0.93
N TYR A 209 -3.21 3.17 1.67
CA TYR A 209 -2.92 3.48 3.07
C TYR A 209 -2.85 2.21 3.95
N PRO A 210 -2.01 2.18 5.00
CA PRO A 210 -1.98 1.07 5.94
C PRO A 210 -3.35 0.81 6.59
N VAL A 211 -3.66 -0.47 6.80
CA VAL A 211 -4.95 -0.95 7.30
C VAL A 211 -4.75 -1.62 8.66
N PHE A 212 -5.56 -1.21 9.63
CA PHE A 212 -5.62 -1.77 10.98
C PHE A 212 -7.04 -2.24 11.29
N PRO A 213 -7.21 -3.36 12.02
CA PRO A 213 -8.54 -3.86 12.34
C PRO A 213 -9.22 -3.03 13.42
N TRP A 214 -10.56 -2.92 13.35
CA TRP A 214 -11.33 -2.60 14.55
C TRP A 214 -11.10 -3.66 15.63
N ILE A 215 -10.75 -3.24 16.85
CA ILE A 215 -10.52 -4.14 17.99
C ILE A 215 -11.69 -4.08 18.98
N ILE A 216 -12.02 -2.89 19.48
CA ILE A 216 -13.08 -2.68 20.47
C ILE A 216 -14.45 -2.60 19.76
N THR A 217 -15.48 -3.15 20.38
CA THR A 217 -16.87 -3.11 19.89
C THR A 217 -17.80 -2.26 20.77
N ASN A 218 -17.40 -2.00 22.02
CA ASN A 218 -18.17 -1.27 23.00
C ASN A 218 -17.67 0.17 23.12
N TYR A 219 -18.44 1.11 22.57
CA TYR A 219 -18.17 2.55 22.60
C TYR A 219 -19.26 3.34 23.33
N ASP A 220 -20.13 2.64 24.07
CA ASP A 220 -21.29 3.24 24.75
C ASP A 220 -21.17 3.16 26.28
N SER A 221 -20.40 2.19 26.81
CA SER A 221 -20.19 2.03 28.26
C SER A 221 -19.21 3.08 28.79
N ALA A 222 -19.48 3.59 30.01
CA ALA A 222 -18.60 4.56 30.68
C ALA A 222 -17.26 3.93 31.12
N GLU A 223 -17.26 2.64 31.42
CA GLU A 223 -16.07 1.84 31.74
C GLU A 223 -15.91 0.73 30.71
N LEU A 224 -14.65 0.46 30.32
CA LEU A 224 -14.29 -0.57 29.36
C LEU A 224 -13.44 -1.66 30.04
N ASP A 225 -14.09 -2.77 30.40
CA ASP A 225 -13.42 -3.94 30.93
C ASP A 225 -12.71 -4.72 29.81
N LEU A 226 -11.37 -4.67 29.79
CA LEU A 226 -10.54 -5.36 28.80
C LEU A 226 -10.41 -6.87 29.05
N THR A 227 -10.99 -7.40 30.12
CA THR A 227 -11.06 -8.85 30.38
C THR A 227 -12.33 -9.48 29.83
N LEU A 228 -13.35 -8.67 29.50
CA LEU A 228 -14.63 -9.14 29.00
C LEU A 228 -14.57 -9.42 27.48
N PRO A 229 -14.70 -10.69 27.03
CA PRO A 229 -14.55 -11.02 25.60
C PRO A 229 -15.54 -10.32 24.67
N SER A 230 -16.74 -9.96 25.16
CA SER A 230 -17.76 -9.28 24.36
C SER A 230 -17.41 -7.85 23.97
N ASN A 231 -16.40 -7.24 24.62
CA ASN A 231 -15.90 -5.91 24.26
C ASN A 231 -14.96 -5.95 23.04
N PHE A 232 -14.59 -7.14 22.56
CA PHE A 232 -13.66 -7.32 21.45
C PHE A 232 -14.36 -7.87 20.22
N ARG A 233 -13.89 -7.42 19.06
CA ARG A 233 -14.35 -7.90 17.76
C ARG A 233 -13.86 -9.33 17.54
N ASP A 234 -14.71 -10.15 16.93
CA ASP A 234 -14.27 -11.39 16.29
C ASP A 234 -13.33 -11.09 15.11
N LEU A 235 -12.01 -11.23 15.34
CA LEU A 235 -10.96 -10.97 14.36
C LEU A 235 -10.89 -12.04 13.25
N SER A 236 -11.64 -13.14 13.35
CA SER A 236 -11.72 -14.14 12.28
C SER A 236 -12.63 -13.72 11.13
N LYS A 237 -13.42 -12.65 11.30
CA LYS A 237 -14.45 -12.21 10.36
C LYS A 237 -14.18 -10.81 9.81
N PRO A 238 -14.48 -10.54 8.52
CA PRO A 238 -14.51 -9.19 7.97
C PRO A 238 -15.65 -8.36 8.56
N ILE A 239 -15.58 -7.02 8.46
CA ILE A 239 -16.61 -6.10 9.00
C ILE A 239 -18.00 -6.51 8.55
N GLY A 240 -18.15 -6.79 7.24
CA GLY A 240 -19.42 -7.14 6.62
C GLY A 240 -20.11 -8.37 7.24
N ALA A 241 -19.34 -9.28 7.84
CA ALA A 241 -19.83 -10.55 8.39
C ALA A 241 -20.10 -10.52 9.91
N LEU A 242 -19.85 -9.39 10.59
CA LEU A 242 -20.04 -9.28 12.05
C LEU A 242 -21.51 -9.26 12.45
N ASN A 243 -22.33 -8.48 11.72
CA ASN A 243 -23.78 -8.41 11.95
C ASN A 243 -24.49 -9.51 11.13
N PRO A 244 -25.15 -10.49 11.77
CA PRO A 244 -25.75 -11.62 11.06
C PRO A 244 -26.79 -11.23 10.00
N LYS A 245 -27.61 -10.20 10.26
CA LYS A 245 -28.61 -9.73 9.30
C LYS A 245 -27.96 -9.17 8.05
N ARG A 246 -26.85 -8.45 8.23
CA ARG A 246 -26.10 -7.86 7.11
C ARG A 246 -25.27 -8.90 6.38
N ALA A 247 -24.71 -9.87 7.10
CA ALA A 247 -24.01 -11.01 6.51
C ALA A 247 -24.93 -11.78 5.56
N ALA A 248 -26.17 -12.08 5.98
CA ALA A 248 -27.17 -12.73 5.11
C ALA A 248 -27.44 -11.92 3.85
N PHE A 249 -27.65 -10.60 3.97
CA PHE A 249 -27.83 -9.72 2.80
C PHE A 249 -26.64 -9.77 1.82
N PHE A 250 -25.39 -9.83 2.32
CA PHE A 250 -24.22 -9.93 1.46
C PHE A 250 -24.07 -11.32 0.82
N SER A 251 -24.44 -12.39 1.53
CA SER A 251 -24.49 -13.75 0.98
C SER A 251 -25.54 -13.85 -0.12
N ASP A 252 -26.76 -13.35 0.11
CA ASP A 252 -27.84 -13.34 -0.88
C ASP A 252 -27.41 -12.59 -2.14
N ARG A 253 -26.79 -11.41 -1.99
CA ARG A 253 -26.22 -10.65 -3.12
C ARG A 253 -25.23 -11.49 -3.92
N TYR A 254 -24.29 -12.14 -3.25
CA TYR A 254 -23.26 -12.94 -3.91
C TYR A 254 -23.88 -14.14 -4.65
N GLU A 255 -24.80 -14.84 -4.01
CA GLU A 255 -25.46 -16.02 -4.55
C GLU A 255 -26.34 -15.67 -5.75
N SER A 256 -27.15 -14.62 -5.65
CA SER A 256 -28.06 -14.17 -6.71
C SER A 256 -27.39 -13.32 -7.80
N TRP A 257 -26.07 -13.07 -7.71
CA TRP A 257 -25.36 -12.30 -8.71
C TRP A 257 -25.24 -13.08 -10.03
N GLU A 258 -25.92 -12.59 -11.06
CA GLU A 258 -25.91 -13.13 -12.42
C GLU A 258 -25.43 -12.03 -13.38
N ASP A 259 -24.11 -11.96 -13.57
CA ASP A 259 -23.46 -11.08 -14.54
C ASP A 259 -22.30 -11.85 -15.18
N ASP A 260 -22.27 -11.89 -16.51
CA ASP A 260 -21.26 -12.64 -17.28
C ASP A 260 -19.91 -11.90 -17.37
N GLN A 261 -19.87 -10.60 -17.07
CA GLN A 261 -18.68 -9.76 -17.17
C GLN A 261 -18.08 -9.44 -15.79
N VAL A 262 -18.93 -9.26 -14.78
CA VAL A 262 -18.51 -8.87 -13.43
C VAL A 262 -18.53 -10.08 -12.49
N PRO A 263 -17.38 -10.51 -11.94
CA PRO A 263 -17.33 -11.60 -10.97
C PRO A 263 -18.21 -11.34 -9.75
N LYS A 264 -18.78 -12.40 -9.18
CA LYS A 264 -19.57 -12.32 -7.94
C LYS A 264 -18.78 -11.67 -6.81
N PHE A 265 -19.43 -10.83 -6.02
CA PHE A 265 -18.82 -10.14 -4.88
C PHE A 265 -19.79 -9.96 -3.72
N HIS A 266 -19.26 -9.91 -2.50
CA HIS A 266 -20.04 -9.60 -1.31
C HIS A 266 -20.17 -8.08 -1.13
N TYR A 267 -19.07 -7.34 -1.30
CA TYR A 267 -18.98 -5.91 -1.03
C TYR A 267 -18.63 -5.15 -2.31
N GLY A 268 -19.48 -4.19 -2.70
CA GLY A 268 -19.17 -3.22 -3.76
C GLY A 268 -18.36 -2.02 -3.26
N THR A 269 -18.04 -2.00 -1.97
CA THR A 269 -17.19 -1.01 -1.32
C THR A 269 -15.98 -1.69 -0.67
N HIS A 270 -14.92 -0.93 -0.46
CA HIS A 270 -13.65 -1.45 0.05
C HIS A 270 -13.41 -1.02 1.49
N TYR A 271 -12.62 -1.77 2.26
CA TYR A 271 -12.35 -1.46 3.67
C TYR A 271 -11.31 -0.33 3.87
N SER A 272 -10.60 0.06 2.80
CA SER A 272 -9.51 1.04 2.79
C SER A 272 -9.64 1.89 1.53
N THR A 273 -9.82 3.19 1.68
CA THR A 273 -9.89 4.15 0.55
C THR A 273 -9.23 5.46 0.97
N SER A 274 -8.74 6.23 0.00
CA SER A 274 -8.22 7.58 0.25
C SER A 274 -9.25 8.48 0.93
N SER A 275 -10.52 8.39 0.50
CA SER A 275 -11.63 9.09 1.14
C SER A 275 -11.78 8.76 2.63
N PHE A 276 -11.59 7.50 3.03
CA PHE A 276 -11.64 7.12 4.45
C PHE A 276 -10.46 7.69 5.23
N THR A 277 -9.25 7.64 4.69
CA THR A 277 -8.08 8.24 5.35
C THR A 277 -8.27 9.74 5.56
N LEU A 278 -8.71 10.47 4.53
CA LEU A 278 -9.00 11.90 4.64
C LEU A 278 -10.12 12.19 5.65
N MET A 279 -11.17 11.35 5.68
CA MET A 279 -12.26 11.48 6.64
C MET A 279 -11.78 11.25 8.09
N TRP A 280 -10.93 10.24 8.32
CA TRP A 280 -10.39 9.95 9.63
C TRP A 280 -9.49 11.09 10.15
N LEU A 281 -8.63 11.61 9.27
CA LEU A 281 -7.61 12.60 9.60
C LEU A 281 -8.04 14.04 9.36
N LEU A 282 -9.34 14.29 9.14
CA LEU A 282 -9.94 15.59 8.80
C LEU A 282 -9.54 16.77 9.70
N ARG A 283 -9.04 16.51 10.93
CA ARG A 283 -8.66 17.56 11.90
C ARG A 283 -7.16 17.86 11.91
N ILE A 284 -6.39 17.23 11.04
CA ILE A 284 -4.93 17.30 11.03
C ILE A 284 -4.50 17.82 9.66
N GLU A 285 -3.72 18.90 9.63
CA GLU A 285 -3.05 19.29 8.38
C GLU A 285 -1.89 18.33 8.07
N PRO A 286 -1.64 17.98 6.80
CA PRO A 286 -2.25 18.57 5.59
C PRO A 286 -3.57 17.92 5.11
N PHE A 287 -4.10 16.93 5.84
CA PHE A 287 -5.28 16.16 5.40
C PHE A 287 -6.56 17.01 5.34
N THR A 288 -6.69 18.04 6.17
CA THR A 288 -7.78 19.02 6.06
C THR A 288 -7.75 19.73 4.69
N THR A 289 -6.58 20.24 4.29
CA THR A 289 -6.40 20.88 2.98
C THR A 289 -6.72 19.91 1.85
N PHE A 290 -6.23 18.67 1.94
CA PHE A 290 -6.48 17.63 0.95
C PHE A 290 -7.97 17.27 0.84
N PHE A 291 -8.65 17.14 1.98
CA PHE A 291 -10.09 16.86 2.03
C PHE A 291 -10.90 17.99 1.40
N LEU A 292 -10.59 19.25 1.72
CA LEU A 292 -11.28 20.40 1.15
C LEU A 292 -11.10 20.45 -0.36
N ASN A 293 -9.88 20.22 -0.87
CA ASN A 293 -9.64 20.17 -2.31
C ASN A 293 -10.43 19.03 -2.99
N PHE A 294 -10.41 17.83 -2.41
CA PHE A 294 -11.17 16.67 -2.89
C PHE A 294 -12.69 16.93 -2.94
N GLN A 295 -13.23 17.71 -1.99
CA GLN A 295 -14.67 18.02 -1.87
C GLN A 295 -15.10 19.32 -2.59
N GLY A 296 -14.24 19.93 -3.41
CA GLY A 296 -14.59 21.16 -4.14
C GLY A 296 -14.56 22.44 -3.30
N GLY A 297 -13.70 22.49 -2.27
CA GLY A 297 -13.37 23.68 -1.49
C GLY A 297 -14.19 23.88 -0.21
N LYS A 298 -15.08 22.96 0.14
CA LYS A 298 -15.92 23.04 1.35
C LYS A 298 -15.90 21.73 2.12
N PHE A 299 -16.17 21.83 3.42
CA PHE A 299 -16.42 20.63 4.22
C PHE A 299 -17.69 19.92 3.75
N ASP A 300 -17.71 18.60 3.95
CA ASP A 300 -18.90 17.80 3.70
C ASP A 300 -20.01 18.13 4.73
N HIS A 301 -21.22 17.63 4.48
CA HIS A 301 -22.33 17.73 5.43
C HIS A 301 -21.93 17.16 6.79
N ALA A 302 -22.20 17.90 7.88
CA ALA A 302 -21.74 17.55 9.23
C ALA A 302 -22.17 16.13 9.67
N ASP A 303 -23.33 15.67 9.21
CA ASP A 303 -23.83 14.31 9.49
C ASP A 303 -23.01 13.19 8.85
N ARG A 304 -22.27 13.48 7.77
CA ARG A 304 -21.39 12.52 7.07
C ARG A 304 -19.95 12.59 7.50
N THR A 305 -19.49 13.75 7.97
CA THR A 305 -18.13 13.88 8.51
C THR A 305 -17.92 13.00 9.74
N PHE A 306 -16.73 12.43 9.90
CA PHE A 306 -16.38 11.68 11.10
C PHE A 306 -16.59 12.57 12.33
N SER A 307 -17.31 12.15 13.37
CA SER A 307 -17.50 12.98 14.58
C SER A 307 -17.57 12.19 15.89
N SER A 308 -17.70 10.86 15.81
CA SER A 308 -17.85 9.97 16.96
C SER A 308 -17.42 8.57 16.58
N LEU A 309 -16.64 7.93 17.45
CA LEU A 309 -16.24 6.52 17.33
C LEU A 309 -17.46 5.60 17.38
N SER A 310 -18.36 5.80 18.36
CA SER A 310 -19.60 5.01 18.47
C SER A 310 -20.45 5.12 17.21
N ARG A 311 -20.61 6.33 16.65
CA ARG A 311 -21.33 6.53 15.38
C ARG A 311 -20.64 5.81 14.22
N ALA A 312 -19.32 5.97 14.09
CA ALA A 312 -18.57 5.38 12.99
C ALA A 312 -18.58 3.85 13.03
N TRP A 313 -18.43 3.24 14.22
CA TRP A 313 -18.57 1.81 14.44
C TRP A 313 -19.99 1.33 14.11
N ARG A 314 -21.02 2.03 14.61
CA ARG A 314 -22.41 1.68 14.33
C ARG A 314 -22.74 1.73 12.82
N ASN A 315 -22.20 2.70 12.10
CA ASN A 315 -22.32 2.78 10.64
C ASN A 315 -21.64 1.56 9.98
N CYS A 316 -20.41 1.22 10.39
CA CYS A 316 -19.71 0.01 9.95
C CYS A 316 -20.49 -1.29 10.26
N GLN A 317 -21.49 -1.29 11.15
CA GLN A 317 -22.30 -2.46 11.48
C GLN A 317 -23.67 -2.50 10.80
N ARG A 318 -24.13 -1.38 10.23
CA ARG A 318 -25.52 -1.22 9.75
C ARG A 318 -25.61 -0.84 8.29
N ASP A 319 -24.77 0.07 7.82
CA ASP A 319 -24.79 0.51 6.43
C ASP A 319 -24.19 -0.60 5.54
N THR A 320 -24.87 -0.91 4.44
CA THR A 320 -24.47 -1.95 3.47
C THR A 320 -23.36 -1.46 2.54
N SER A 321 -23.08 -0.17 2.54
CA SER A 321 -21.99 0.47 1.79
C SER A 321 -20.78 0.78 2.67
N ASP A 322 -20.85 0.53 3.98
CA ASP A 322 -19.79 0.85 4.93
C ASP A 322 -19.19 -0.40 5.59
N VAL A 323 -18.06 -0.84 5.02
CA VAL A 323 -17.26 -1.97 5.52
C VAL A 323 -15.84 -1.54 5.91
N LYS A 324 -15.65 -0.25 6.24
CA LYS A 324 -14.33 0.33 6.50
C LYS A 324 -13.66 -0.24 7.75
N GLU A 325 -12.37 -0.53 7.62
CA GLU A 325 -11.48 -0.84 8.74
C GLU A 325 -10.83 0.45 9.29
N LEU A 326 -10.03 0.32 10.35
CA LEU A 326 -9.27 1.42 10.94
C LEU A 326 -7.95 1.68 10.21
N ILE A 327 -7.30 2.76 10.62
CA ILE A 327 -5.94 3.14 10.22
C ILE A 327 -5.02 3.10 11.46
N PRO A 328 -3.68 3.07 11.30
CA PRO A 328 -2.75 2.98 12.42
C PRO A 328 -2.94 4.06 13.49
N GLU A 329 -3.35 5.27 13.10
CA GLU A 329 -3.46 6.45 13.95
C GLU A 329 -4.53 6.34 15.07
N PHE A 330 -5.33 5.27 15.08
CA PHE A 330 -6.27 4.97 16.16
C PHE A 330 -5.63 4.29 17.37
N PHE A 331 -4.37 3.91 17.28
CA PHE A 331 -3.58 3.19 18.30
C PHE A 331 -2.37 4.00 18.72
#